data_AF-V9G7T0-F1
#
_entry.id   AF-V9G7T0-F1
#
_cell.length_a   1.000
_cell.length_b   1.000
_cell.length_c   1.000
_cell.angle_alpha   90.00
_cell.angle_beta   90.00
_cell.angle_gamma   90.00
#
_symmetry.space_group_name_H-M   'P 1'
#
loop_
_entity.id
_entity.type
_entity.pdbx_description
1 polymer ?
#
loop_
_entity_poly.entity_id
_entity_poly.type
_entity_poly.pdbx_seq_one_letter_code
_entity_poly.pdbx_strand_id
1 'polypeptide(L)'
;MMKRGEMMKTTLKYRNELKFFVNAHQHQVLRQRLKNLVNHDQHAGPSGEYHIRSLYFDDINNKALHEKLAGVRDRVKYRIRIYNVQDSTIHFEKKIKFRDYIAKQKVYLRVRWSTRFWTDNMIVCTSRSNL
;
A
#
# COMPACT_ATOMS: atom_id res chain seq x y z
N MET A 1 -22.38 -25.44 -24.55
CA MET A 1 -21.99 -25.84 -23.17
C MET A 1 -20.62 -25.20 -22.88
N MET A 2 -20.60 -24.00 -22.29
CA MET A 2 -19.34 -23.26 -22.03
C MET A 2 -18.66 -23.81 -20.77
N LYS A 3 -17.38 -24.19 -20.89
CA LYS A 3 -16.57 -24.66 -19.76
C LYS A 3 -16.39 -23.52 -18.74
N ARG A 4 -16.98 -23.70 -17.56
CA ARG A 4 -16.70 -22.90 -16.37
C ARG A 4 -15.27 -23.21 -15.91
N GLY A 5 -14.43 -22.18 -15.80
CA GLY A 5 -13.33 -22.18 -14.85
C GLY A 5 -11.92 -22.40 -15.39
N GLU A 6 -11.49 -21.65 -16.42
CA GLU A 6 -10.07 -21.30 -16.49
C GLU A 6 -9.83 -20.09 -15.58
N MET A 7 -9.56 -20.37 -14.30
CA MET A 7 -9.04 -19.40 -13.35
C MET A 7 -7.69 -18.89 -13.87
N MET A 8 -7.63 -17.64 -14.35
CA MET A 8 -6.37 -16.99 -14.71
C MET A 8 -5.43 -16.98 -13.51
N LYS A 9 -4.47 -17.92 -13.50
CA LYS A 9 -3.46 -18.05 -12.45
C LYS A 9 -2.42 -16.95 -12.64
N THR A 10 -2.66 -15.78 -12.07
CA THR A 10 -1.69 -14.68 -12.11
C THR A 10 -0.42 -15.09 -11.35
N THR A 11 0.66 -15.34 -12.09
CA THR A 11 1.97 -15.65 -11.51
C THR A 11 2.42 -14.53 -10.58
N LEU A 12 2.69 -14.86 -9.32
CA LEU A 12 3.17 -13.90 -8.33
C LEU A 12 4.63 -13.53 -8.61
N LYS A 13 4.89 -12.25 -8.88
CA LYS A 13 6.25 -11.71 -8.97
C LYS A 13 6.74 -11.28 -7.59
N TYR A 14 7.77 -11.94 -7.11
CA TYR A 14 8.43 -11.64 -5.84
C TYR A 14 9.58 -10.65 -6.03
N ARG A 15 9.82 -9.81 -5.01
CA ARG A 15 10.93 -8.86 -4.96
C ARG A 15 11.45 -8.67 -3.55
N ASN A 16 12.68 -8.18 -3.44
CA ASN A 16 13.27 -7.74 -2.19
C ASN A 16 12.88 -6.28 -1.91
N GLU A 17 12.41 -5.99 -0.69
CA GLU A 17 12.10 -4.63 -0.23
C GLU A 17 12.81 -4.36 1.10
N LEU A 18 13.88 -3.56 1.05
CA LEU A 18 14.60 -3.10 2.23
C LEU A 18 14.01 -1.77 2.73
N LYS A 19 13.94 -1.60 4.04
CA LYS A 19 13.42 -0.39 4.69
C LYS A 19 14.42 0.10 5.73
N PHE A 20 14.69 1.40 5.69
CA PHE A 20 15.62 2.05 6.59
C PHE A 20 14.91 3.21 7.29
N PHE A 21 15.25 3.43 8.55
CA PHE A 21 14.91 4.69 9.21
C PHE A 21 15.84 5.78 8.68
N VAL A 22 15.26 6.93 8.36
CA VAL A 22 15.96 8.08 7.80
C VAL A 22 15.50 9.31 8.56
N ASN A 23 16.45 10.05 9.14
CA ASN A 23 16.13 11.32 9.80
C ASN A 23 16.08 12.48 8.78
N ALA A 24 15.63 13.66 9.22
CA ALA A 24 15.44 14.82 8.34
C ALA A 24 16.73 15.25 7.60
N HIS A 25 17.88 15.22 8.28
CA HIS A 25 19.18 15.58 7.69
C HIS A 25 19.61 14.56 6.63
N GLN A 26 19.55 13.27 6.96
CA GLN A 26 19.86 12.19 6.01
C GLN A 26 18.95 12.25 4.78
N HIS A 27 17.66 12.56 4.96
CA HIS A 27 16.71 12.73 3.87
C HIS A 27 17.15 13.83 2.89
N GLN A 28 17.59 14.99 3.39
CA GLN A 28 18.07 16.08 2.53
C GLN A 28 19.31 15.66 1.73
N VAL A 29 20.28 15.00 2.37
CA VAL A 29 21.50 14.49 1.71
C VAL A 29 21.15 13.46 0.63
N LEU A 30 20.29 12.48 0.96
CA LEU A 30 19.85 11.45 0.02
C LEU A 30 19.08 12.04 -1.17
N ARG A 31 18.19 13.01 -0.91
CA ARG A 31 17.43 13.69 -1.97
C ARG A 31 18.36 14.36 -2.98
N GLN A 32 19.40 15.07 -2.52
CA GLN A 32 20.35 15.72 -3.43
C GLN A 32 21.18 14.71 -4.22
N ARG A 33 21.64 13.63 -3.57
CA ARG A 33 22.43 12.59 -4.24
C ARG A 33 21.63 11.80 -5.28
N LEU A 34 20.37 11.50 -4.98
CA LEU A 34 19.52 10.67 -5.85
C LEU A 34 18.87 11.47 -7.00
N LYS A 35 18.77 12.80 -6.89
CA LYS A 35 18.10 13.66 -7.89
C LYS A 35 18.62 13.43 -9.32
N ASN A 36 19.92 13.17 -9.47
CA ASN A 36 20.55 12.97 -10.78
C ASN A 36 20.68 11.50 -11.18
N LEU A 37 20.31 10.57 -10.29
CA LEU A 37 20.44 9.12 -10.51
C LEU A 37 19.10 8.44 -10.81
N VAL A 38 17.99 9.03 -10.37
CA VAL A 38 16.65 8.45 -10.47
C VAL A 38 15.69 9.51 -10.99
N ASN A 39 14.85 9.12 -11.96
CA ASN A 39 13.82 10.00 -12.49
C ASN A 39 12.75 10.29 -11.45
N HIS A 40 12.22 11.51 -11.47
CA HIS A 40 11.04 11.88 -10.69
C HIS A 40 9.83 11.04 -11.11
N ASP A 41 8.97 10.72 -10.14
CA ASP A 41 7.71 10.02 -10.38
C ASP A 41 6.76 10.94 -11.16
N GLN A 42 6.33 10.50 -12.35
CA GLN A 42 5.44 11.25 -13.24
C GLN A 42 4.03 11.42 -12.67
N HIS A 43 3.65 10.62 -11.67
CA HIS A 43 2.35 10.72 -11.01
C HIS A 43 2.35 11.68 -9.83
N ALA A 44 3.50 12.24 -9.47
CA ALA A 44 3.58 13.26 -8.44
C ALA A 44 3.01 14.59 -8.95
N GLY A 45 2.39 15.36 -8.04
CA GLY A 45 1.85 16.69 -8.37
C GLY A 45 2.96 17.71 -8.67
N PRO A 46 2.60 18.98 -8.95
CA PRO A 46 3.57 20.03 -9.28
C PRO A 46 4.65 20.27 -8.20
N SER A 47 4.34 19.99 -6.94
CA SER A 47 5.28 20.06 -5.81
C SER A 47 6.26 18.86 -5.73
N GLY A 48 6.07 17.84 -6.57
CA GLY A 48 6.79 16.57 -6.49
C GLY A 48 6.23 15.61 -5.43
N GLU A 49 5.03 15.89 -4.92
CA GLU A 49 4.38 15.12 -3.85
C GLU A 49 2.98 14.65 -4.25
N TYR A 50 2.47 13.64 -3.53
CA TYR A 50 1.08 13.18 -3.64
C TYR A 50 0.60 12.68 -2.28
N HIS A 51 -0.68 12.90 -1.99
CA HIS A 51 -1.27 12.47 -0.72
C HIS A 51 -1.75 11.03 -0.81
N ILE A 52 -1.35 10.17 0.14
CA ILE A 52 -1.79 8.78 0.18
C ILE A 52 -2.64 8.55 1.44
N ARG A 53 -3.84 7.98 1.28
CA ARG A 53 -4.58 7.37 2.40
C ARG A 53 -4.69 5.87 2.17
N SER A 54 -4.55 5.08 3.23
CA SER A 54 -4.69 3.62 3.14
C SER A 54 -5.43 3.07 4.35
N LEU A 55 -6.45 2.25 4.11
CA LEU A 55 -7.16 1.50 5.14
C LEU A 55 -6.78 0.04 5.06
N TYR A 56 -6.42 -0.56 6.18
CA TYR A 56 -6.16 -1.99 6.27
C TYR A 56 -7.42 -2.74 6.67
N PHE A 57 -7.61 -3.89 6.05
CA PHE A 57 -8.67 -4.83 6.41
C PHE A 57 -8.09 -5.94 7.27
N ASP A 58 -8.88 -6.38 8.23
CA ASP A 58 -8.64 -7.57 9.03
C ASP A 58 -9.91 -8.43 9.05
N ASP A 59 -9.80 -9.64 9.57
CA ASP A 59 -10.96 -10.47 9.86
C ASP A 59 -11.55 -10.16 11.25
N ILE A 60 -12.71 -10.75 11.55
CA ILE A 60 -13.40 -10.57 12.84
C ILE A 60 -12.56 -11.02 14.04
N ASN A 61 -11.53 -11.85 13.80
CA ASN A 61 -10.65 -12.39 14.82
C ASN A 61 -9.33 -11.59 14.91
N ASN A 62 -9.21 -10.48 14.19
CA ASN A 62 -7.99 -9.66 14.13
C ASN A 62 -6.72 -10.46 13.77
N LYS A 63 -6.87 -11.46 12.89
CA LYS A 63 -5.76 -12.36 12.55
C LYS A 63 -4.54 -11.63 12.03
N ALA A 64 -4.71 -10.63 11.15
CA ALA A 64 -3.58 -9.91 10.56
C ALA A 64 -2.84 -9.04 11.59
N LEU A 65 -3.55 -8.51 12.59
CA LEU A 65 -2.96 -7.87 13.76
C LEU A 65 -2.12 -8.87 14.57
N HIS A 66 -2.71 -10.01 14.93
CA HIS A 66 -2.01 -11.03 15.74
C HIS A 66 -0.79 -11.60 15.02
N GLU A 67 -0.89 -11.92 13.73
CA GLU A 67 0.25 -12.38 12.91
C GLU A 67 1.38 -11.34 12.86
N LYS A 68 1.03 -10.05 12.80
CA LYS A 68 2.02 -8.96 12.82
C LYS A 68 2.74 -8.90 14.17
N LEU A 69 2.00 -8.99 15.27
CA LEU A 69 2.56 -8.90 16.63
C LEU A 69 3.41 -10.13 16.98
N ALA A 70 2.96 -11.32 16.58
CA ALA A 70 3.69 -12.58 16.76
C ALA A 70 4.91 -12.73 15.83
N GLY A 71 5.18 -11.76 14.95
CA GLY A 71 6.33 -11.81 14.05
C GLY A 71 6.23 -12.90 12.98
N VAL A 72 5.01 -13.33 12.62
CA VAL A 72 4.81 -14.42 11.66
C VAL A 72 5.50 -14.07 10.34
N ARG A 73 6.33 -15.02 9.88
CA ARG A 73 7.22 -14.86 8.72
C ARG A 73 6.42 -14.67 7.43
N ASP A 74 5.45 -15.54 7.20
CA ASP A 74 4.61 -15.56 6.01
C ASP A 74 3.22 -15.03 6.36
N ARG A 75 2.81 -13.93 5.72
CA ARG A 75 1.58 -13.23 6.08
C ARG A 75 1.02 -12.42 4.93
N VAL A 76 -0.27 -12.13 5.00
CA VAL A 76 -0.99 -11.35 3.99
C VAL A 76 -1.61 -10.11 4.63
N LYS A 77 -1.58 -8.99 3.91
CA LYS A 77 -2.30 -7.76 4.28
C LYS A 77 -3.17 -7.29 3.13
N TYR A 78 -4.42 -7.00 3.43
CA TYR A 78 -5.36 -6.37 2.51
C TYR A 78 -5.49 -4.89 2.86
N ARG A 79 -5.57 -4.05 1.82
CA ARG A 79 -5.81 -2.63 2.00
C ARG A 79 -6.56 -2.01 0.84
N ILE A 80 -7.35 -0.98 1.14
CA ILE A 80 -7.79 0.00 0.17
C ILE A 80 -6.85 1.20 0.24
N ARG A 81 -6.48 1.76 -0.91
CA ARG A 81 -5.69 2.98 -1.03
C ARG A 81 -6.34 3.96 -1.99
N ILE A 82 -6.32 5.24 -1.62
CA ILE A 82 -6.69 6.37 -2.46
C ILE A 82 -5.54 7.38 -2.53
N TYR A 83 -5.52 8.15 -3.61
CA TYR A 83 -4.54 9.19 -3.87
C TYR A 83 -5.22 10.56 -3.93
N ASN A 84 -4.55 11.59 -3.40
CA ASN A 84 -4.99 12.99 -3.47
C ASN A 84 -6.40 13.25 -2.95
N VAL A 85 -6.88 12.41 -2.01
CA VAL A 85 -8.23 12.47 -1.44
C VAL A 85 -9.34 12.36 -2.51
N GLN A 86 -9.02 11.77 -3.66
CA GLN A 86 -9.97 11.51 -4.73
C GLN A 86 -10.47 10.06 -4.65
N ASP A 87 -11.77 9.89 -4.83
CA ASP A 87 -12.46 8.59 -4.80
C ASP A 87 -12.79 8.04 -6.19
N SER A 88 -12.40 8.77 -7.25
CA SER A 88 -12.58 8.38 -8.65
C SER A 88 -11.98 7.02 -8.98
N THR A 89 -10.85 6.68 -8.36
CA THR A 89 -10.17 5.39 -8.47
C THR A 89 -9.72 4.92 -7.11
N ILE A 90 -10.23 3.76 -6.68
CA ILE A 90 -9.82 3.11 -5.44
C ILE A 90 -8.94 1.91 -5.76
N HIS A 91 -7.79 1.80 -5.12
CA HIS A 91 -6.88 0.67 -5.28
C HIS A 91 -7.14 -0.36 -4.18
N PHE A 92 -7.66 -1.53 -4.54
CA PHE A 92 -7.71 -2.67 -3.64
C PHE A 92 -6.44 -3.51 -3.81
N GLU A 93 -5.67 -3.65 -2.74
CA GLU A 93 -4.33 -4.24 -2.79
C GLU A 93 -4.17 -5.38 -1.79
N LYS A 94 -3.55 -6.47 -2.25
CA LYS A 94 -3.10 -7.59 -1.42
C LYS A 94 -1.58 -7.61 -1.42
N LYS A 95 -0.98 -7.38 -0.25
CA LYS A 95 0.47 -7.50 -0.03
C LYS A 95 0.76 -8.85 0.64
N ILE A 96 1.65 -9.63 0.04
CA ILE A 96 2.05 -10.95 0.52
C ILE A 96 3.51 -10.86 0.95
N LYS A 97 3.82 -11.26 2.18
CA LYS A 97 5.18 -11.51 2.63
C LYS A 97 5.39 -13.01 2.68
N PHE A 98 6.44 -13.47 2.01
CA PHE A 98 6.89 -14.86 2.02
C PHE A 98 8.39 -14.87 2.29
N ARG A 99 8.79 -15.26 3.50
CA ARG A 99 10.15 -15.10 3.99
C ARG A 99 10.61 -13.64 3.84
N ASP A 100 11.70 -13.40 3.12
CA ASP A 100 12.22 -12.05 2.85
C ASP A 100 11.65 -11.42 1.58
N TYR A 101 10.85 -12.19 0.84
CA TYR A 101 10.26 -11.75 -0.41
C TYR A 101 8.89 -11.12 -0.20
N ILE A 102 8.63 -10.11 -1.02
CA ILE A 102 7.36 -9.40 -1.08
C ILE A 102 6.75 -9.58 -2.46
N ALA A 103 5.46 -9.90 -2.51
CA ALA A 103 4.64 -9.84 -3.70
C ALA A 103 3.42 -8.93 -3.48
N LYS A 104 2.90 -8.37 -4.55
CA LYS A 104 1.73 -7.49 -4.53
C LYS A 104 0.77 -7.84 -5.66
N GLN A 105 -0.50 -7.98 -5.32
CA GLN A 105 -1.61 -8.01 -6.28
C GLN A 105 -2.44 -6.74 -6.07
N LYS A 106 -3.00 -6.19 -7.15
CA LYS A 106 -3.85 -5.01 -7.10
C LYS A 106 -5.01 -5.13 -8.09
N VAL A 107 -6.16 -4.60 -7.71
CA VAL A 107 -7.33 -4.43 -8.57
C VAL A 107 -7.85 -3.00 -8.35
N TYR A 108 -8.40 -2.39 -9.40
CA TYR A 108 -9.00 -1.07 -9.33
C TYR A 108 -10.50 -1.20 -9.15
N LEU A 109 -11.06 -0.44 -8.22
CA LEU A 109 -12.48 -0.33 -8.01
C LEU A 109 -12.93 1.04 -8.50
N ARG A 110 -13.93 1.03 -9.41
CA ARG A 110 -14.65 2.23 -9.80
C ARG A 110 -15.86 2.34 -8.89
N VAL A 111 -15.94 3.40 -8.10
CA VAL A 111 -17.09 3.62 -7.22
C VAL A 111 -18.16 4.42 -7.97
N ARG A 112 -19.41 3.97 -7.89
CA ARG A 112 -20.58 4.66 -8.48
C ARG A 112 -21.52 5.24 -7.40
N TRP A 113 -21.16 5.13 -6.12
CA TRP A 113 -22.01 5.53 -4.98
C TRP A 113 -21.34 6.66 -4.19
N SER A 114 -22.15 7.60 -3.68
CA SER A 114 -21.73 8.80 -2.93
C SER A 114 -20.89 8.43 -1.70
N THR A 115 -19.58 8.70 -1.77
CA THR A 115 -18.57 8.23 -0.81
C THR A 115 -18.20 9.25 0.25
N ARG A 116 -19.20 9.77 0.96
CA ARG A 116 -19.00 10.56 2.20
C ARG A 116 -18.35 9.74 3.33
N PHE A 117 -18.40 8.41 3.24
CA PHE A 117 -17.89 7.49 4.26
C PHE A 117 -16.35 7.42 4.33
N TRP A 118 -15.66 7.49 3.19
CA TRP A 118 -14.19 7.28 3.14
C TRP A 118 -13.37 8.56 3.32
N THR A 119 -13.95 9.72 3.01
CA THR A 119 -13.29 11.02 3.19
C THR A 119 -13.31 11.47 4.65
N ASP A 120 -14.41 11.16 5.36
CA ASP A 120 -14.74 11.80 6.64
C ASP A 120 -14.51 10.89 7.86
N ASN A 121 -14.59 9.55 7.71
CA ASN A 121 -14.38 8.60 8.79
C ASN A 121 -13.38 7.51 8.39
N MET A 122 -12.10 7.80 8.58
CA MET A 122 -11.09 6.75 8.53
C MET A 122 -10.05 6.96 9.61
N ILE A 123 -10.14 6.11 10.64
CA ILE A 123 -9.20 6.02 11.75
C ILE A 123 -7.80 5.93 11.16
N VAL A 124 -7.08 7.03 11.35
CA VAL A 124 -5.68 7.16 11.08
C VAL A 124 -4.98 6.24 12.08
N CYS A 125 -4.59 5.04 11.65
CA CYS A 125 -3.50 4.33 12.35
C CYS A 125 -2.20 5.03 11.95
N THR A 126 -2.05 6.28 12.40
CA THR A 126 -0.75 6.92 12.49
C THR A 126 -0.06 6.17 13.60
N SER A 127 0.96 5.41 13.26
CA SER A 127 2.10 5.37 14.15
C SER A 127 2.60 6.82 14.24
N ARG A 128 2.01 7.61 15.15
CA ARG A 128 2.70 8.74 15.77
C ARG A 128 3.85 8.09 16.52
N SER A 129 4.98 7.93 15.86
CA SER A 129 6.26 7.96 16.56
C SER A 129 6.38 9.38 17.08
N ASN A 130 5.84 9.60 18.28
CA ASN A 130 6.21 10.71 19.12
C ASN A 130 7.70 10.53 19.45
N LEU A 131 8.44 11.62 19.24
CA LEU A 131 9.84 11.87 19.65
C LEU A 131 10.91 11.13 18.83
#